data_AF-Q3SCA3-F1
#
_entry.id   AF-Q3SCA3-F1
#
_cell.length_a   1.000
_cell.length_b   1.000
_cell.length_c   1.000
_cell.angle_alpha   90.00
_cell.angle_beta   90.00
_cell.angle_gamma   90.00
#
_symmetry.space_group_name_H-M   'P 1'
#
loop_
_entity.id
_entity.type
_entity.pdbx_description
1 polymer ?
#
loop_
_entity_poly.entity_id
_entity_poly.type
_entity_poly.pdbx_seq_one_letter_code
_entity_poly.pdbx_strand_id
1 'polypeptide(L)'
;RECEEFLAPHGFAGVQVSPVSENVIVHNRPWWERYQPLSYKLTTRSGNEQEFADMCRRCNAVGIRIYVDVILNHMAADQGQTATGTAGSLSEPGLKVYPAVPYSGMDFHETCDIWDWNDRYQVQNCELVGLKDLDQSKEWVRDRLVEFLDHLVE
;
A
#
# COMPACT_ATOMS: atom_id res chain seq x y z
N ARG A 1 -2.33 -19.01 -13.67
CA ARG A 1 -2.14 -20.48 -13.68
C ARG A 1 -2.84 -21.09 -12.49
N GLU A 2 -2.51 -20.64 -11.28
CA GLU A 2 -3.13 -21.11 -10.05
C GLU A 2 -4.67 -21.01 -10.06
N CYS A 3 -5.22 -19.89 -10.56
CA CYS A 3 -6.66 -19.70 -10.68
C CYS A 3 -7.34 -20.75 -11.57
N GLU A 4 -6.75 -21.04 -12.73
CA GLU A 4 -7.32 -21.95 -13.73
C GLU A 4 -7.09 -23.43 -13.39
N GLU A 5 -5.91 -23.75 -12.86
CA GLU A 5 -5.45 -25.13 -12.69
C GLU A 5 -5.83 -25.70 -11.32
N PHE A 6 -6.01 -24.85 -10.29
CA PHE A 6 -6.29 -25.30 -8.93
C PHE A 6 -7.53 -24.64 -8.33
N LEU A 7 -7.55 -23.31 -8.20
CA LEU A 7 -8.58 -22.64 -7.40
C LEU A 7 -9.99 -22.83 -7.94
N ALA A 8 -10.20 -22.60 -9.24
CA ALA A 8 -11.51 -22.77 -9.85
C ALA A 8 -11.98 -24.24 -9.86
N PRO A 9 -11.17 -25.24 -10.26
CA PRO A 9 -11.55 -26.65 -10.18
C PRO A 9 -11.92 -27.13 -8.77
N HIS A 10 -11.35 -26.51 -7.73
CA HIS A 10 -11.61 -26.87 -6.33
C HIS A 10 -12.68 -26.00 -5.65
N GLY A 11 -13.40 -25.17 -6.40
CA GLY A 11 -14.57 -24.43 -5.88
C GLY A 11 -14.23 -23.22 -5.02
N PHE A 12 -13.00 -22.70 -5.08
CA PHE A 12 -12.68 -21.40 -4.49
C PHE A 12 -13.37 -20.28 -5.29
N ALA A 13 -13.68 -19.17 -4.62
CA ALA A 13 -14.38 -18.03 -5.23
C ALA A 13 -13.50 -16.78 -5.38
N GLY A 14 -12.36 -16.72 -4.69
CA GLY A 14 -11.49 -15.57 -4.77
C GLY A 14 -10.16 -15.73 -4.05
N VAL A 15 -9.29 -14.73 -4.26
CA VAL A 15 -7.95 -14.63 -3.71
C VAL A 15 -7.78 -13.23 -3.14
N GLN A 16 -7.32 -13.14 -1.89
CA GLN A 16 -6.75 -11.90 -1.37
C GLN A 16 -5.27 -11.86 -1.75
N VAL A 17 -4.87 -10.79 -2.44
CA VAL A 17 -3.46 -10.55 -2.77
C VAL A 17 -2.83 -9.61 -1.75
N SER A 18 -1.53 -9.81 -1.48
CA SER A 18 -0.72 -8.85 -0.73
C SER A 18 -0.75 -7.46 -1.39
N PRO A 19 -0.34 -6.39 -0.67
CA PRO A 19 -0.30 -5.05 -1.25
C PRO A 19 0.45 -5.00 -2.58
N VAL A 20 -0.19 -4.35 -3.56
CA VAL A 20 0.25 -4.19 -4.95
C VAL A 20 0.88 -2.83 -5.24
N SER A 21 0.67 -1.86 -4.34
CA SER A 21 1.30 -0.55 -4.38
C SER A 21 2.80 -0.64 -4.07
N GLU A 22 3.59 0.22 -4.70
CA GLU A 22 5.03 0.35 -4.47
C GLU A 22 5.33 0.53 -2.97
N ASN A 23 6.22 -0.31 -2.47
CA ASN A 23 6.62 -0.31 -1.07
C ASN A 23 8.13 -0.07 -0.93
N VAL A 24 8.54 0.35 0.27
CA VAL A 24 9.97 0.52 0.59
C VAL A 24 10.74 -0.80 0.51
N ILE A 25 11.98 -0.76 0.02
CA ILE A 25 12.89 -1.90 0.04
C ILE A 25 13.63 -1.93 1.37
N VAL A 26 13.39 -2.96 2.17
CA VAL A 26 14.04 -3.14 3.48
C VAL A 26 15.15 -4.19 3.38
N HIS A 27 16.25 -4.00 4.11
CA HIS A 27 17.31 -5.00 4.19
C HIS A 27 16.77 -6.39 4.57
N ASN A 28 17.28 -7.45 3.94
CA ASN A 28 16.78 -8.84 4.03
C ASN A 28 15.34 -9.10 3.54
N ARG A 29 14.69 -8.11 2.93
CA ARG A 29 13.38 -8.24 2.25
C ARG A 29 12.29 -8.92 3.09
N PRO A 30 12.09 -8.52 4.36
CA PRO A 30 11.10 -9.13 5.24
C PRO A 30 9.69 -8.98 4.66
N TRP A 31 8.76 -9.84 5.07
CA TRP A 31 7.39 -9.82 4.55
C TRP A 31 6.67 -8.48 4.81
N TRP A 32 6.96 -7.85 5.95
CA TRP A 32 6.30 -6.63 6.40
C TRP A 32 6.68 -5.39 5.59
N GLU A 33 7.73 -5.44 4.75
CA GLU A 33 8.11 -4.30 3.91
C GLU A 33 6.96 -3.87 2.98
N ARG A 34 6.05 -4.79 2.64
CA ARG A 34 4.87 -4.55 1.80
C ARG A 34 3.84 -3.60 2.43
N TYR A 35 3.85 -3.48 3.75
CA TYR A 35 2.92 -2.62 4.50
C TYR A 35 3.51 -1.23 4.74
N GLN A 36 4.52 -0.85 3.96
CA GLN A 36 5.18 0.46 4.05
C GLN A 36 5.21 1.11 2.66
N PRO A 37 4.08 1.70 2.22
CA PRO A 37 3.96 2.29 0.90
C PRO A 37 4.93 3.46 0.71
N LEU A 38 5.49 3.58 -0.49
CA LEU A 38 6.20 4.78 -0.96
C LEU A 38 5.47 5.47 -2.11
N SER A 39 4.68 4.72 -2.88
CA SER A 39 3.75 5.29 -3.85
C SER A 39 2.60 4.34 -4.18
N TYR A 40 1.67 4.80 -5.02
CA TYR A 40 0.57 3.98 -5.54
C TYR A 40 0.88 3.33 -6.90
N LYS A 41 2.13 3.40 -7.39
CA LYS A 41 2.54 2.66 -8.60
C LYS A 41 2.42 1.16 -8.37
N LEU A 42 1.90 0.43 -9.36
CA LEU A 42 1.71 -1.01 -9.26
C LEU A 42 2.96 -1.77 -9.69
N THR A 43 4.04 -1.70 -8.89
CA THR A 43 5.26 -2.49 -9.12
C THR A 43 5.87 -2.92 -7.79
N THR A 44 5.87 -4.23 -7.56
CA THR A 44 6.38 -4.86 -6.33
C THR A 44 7.19 -6.12 -6.67
N ARG A 45 7.62 -6.87 -5.65
CA ARG A 45 8.16 -8.22 -5.86
C ARG A 45 7.17 -9.21 -6.49
N SER A 46 5.86 -8.91 -6.47
CA SER A 46 4.84 -9.76 -7.11
C SER A 46 4.75 -9.58 -8.62
N GLY A 47 5.38 -8.54 -9.17
CA GLY A 47 5.27 -8.17 -10.58
C GLY A 47 4.91 -6.69 -10.76
N ASN A 48 4.70 -6.31 -12.01
CA ASN A 48 4.25 -5.00 -12.45
C ASN A 48 2.74 -4.97 -12.78
N GLU A 49 2.25 -3.79 -13.14
CA GLU A 49 0.85 -3.54 -13.48
C GLU A 49 0.32 -4.44 -14.60
N GLN A 50 1.12 -4.66 -15.66
CA GLN A 50 0.73 -5.51 -16.79
C GLN A 50 0.53 -6.97 -16.35
N GLU A 51 1.39 -7.47 -15.46
CA GLU A 51 1.31 -8.81 -14.89
C GLU A 51 0.13 -8.94 -13.92
N PHE A 52 -0.12 -7.92 -13.11
CA PHE A 52 -1.29 -7.86 -12.22
C PHE A 52 -2.61 -7.86 -13.02
N ALA A 53 -2.68 -7.07 -14.10
CA ALA A 53 -3.83 -7.03 -14.99
C ALA A 53 -4.05 -8.38 -15.72
N ASP A 54 -2.99 -9.06 -16.17
CA ASP A 54 -3.09 -10.42 -16.74
C ASP A 54 -3.65 -11.42 -15.73
N MET A 55 -3.13 -11.40 -14.49
CA MET A 55 -3.62 -12.25 -13.41
C MET A 55 -5.12 -11.98 -13.14
N CYS A 56 -5.52 -10.72 -12.99
CA CYS A 56 -6.91 -10.35 -12.76
C CYS A 56 -7.82 -10.84 -13.89
N ARG A 57 -7.42 -10.64 -15.15
CA ARG A 57 -8.17 -11.09 -16.33
C ARG A 57 -8.37 -12.60 -16.33
N ARG A 58 -7.28 -13.35 -16.12
CA ARG A 58 -7.30 -14.82 -16.17
C ARG A 58 -8.08 -15.44 -15.02
N CYS A 59 -7.93 -14.91 -13.81
CA CYS A 59 -8.68 -15.36 -12.65
C CYS A 59 -10.18 -15.08 -12.80
N ASN A 60 -10.56 -13.87 -13.24
CA ASN A 60 -11.96 -13.54 -13.47
C ASN A 60 -12.58 -14.40 -14.58
N ALA A 61 -11.83 -14.75 -15.64
CA ALA A 61 -12.31 -15.61 -16.72
C ALA A 61 -12.72 -17.02 -16.26
N VAL A 62 -12.19 -17.49 -15.12
CA VAL A 62 -12.54 -18.77 -14.49
C VAL A 62 -13.35 -18.61 -13.20
N GLY A 63 -13.94 -17.43 -12.97
CA GLY A 63 -14.84 -17.16 -11.84
C GLY A 63 -14.15 -16.86 -10.50
N ILE A 64 -12.83 -16.67 -10.48
CA ILE A 64 -12.06 -16.33 -9.27
C ILE A 64 -11.93 -14.80 -9.16
N ARG A 65 -12.45 -14.24 -8.06
CA ARG A 65 -12.37 -12.80 -7.76
C ARG A 65 -11.05 -12.43 -7.08
N ILE A 66 -10.57 -11.24 -7.33
CA ILE A 66 -9.35 -10.71 -6.70
C ILE A 66 -9.75 -9.63 -5.70
N TYR A 67 -9.26 -9.76 -4.47
CA TYR A 67 -9.39 -8.78 -3.41
C TYR A 67 -8.00 -8.22 -3.11
N VAL A 68 -7.83 -6.91 -3.27
CA VAL A 68 -6.53 -6.26 -3.06
C VAL A 68 -6.43 -5.82 -1.61
N ASP A 69 -5.35 -6.21 -0.93
CA ASP A 69 -4.97 -5.61 0.35
C ASP A 69 -4.46 -4.18 0.12
N VAL A 70 -5.20 -3.20 0.61
CA VAL A 70 -4.93 -1.77 0.40
C VAL A 70 -4.51 -1.10 1.70
N ILE A 71 -3.39 -0.39 1.67
CA ILE A 71 -2.84 0.33 2.83
C ILE A 71 -3.12 1.82 2.66
N LEU A 72 -4.20 2.28 3.29
CA LEU A 72 -4.68 3.67 3.18
C LEU A 72 -4.37 4.52 4.43
N ASN A 73 -3.90 3.88 5.50
CA ASN A 73 -3.66 4.54 6.79
C ASN A 73 -2.38 5.38 6.79
N HIS A 74 -1.28 4.82 6.29
CA HIS A 74 0.06 5.37 6.49
C HIS A 74 0.96 5.15 5.27
N MET A 75 2.09 5.82 5.28
CA MET A 75 3.23 5.60 4.39
C MET A 75 4.40 4.98 5.18
N ALA A 76 5.49 4.64 4.48
CA ALA A 76 6.66 4.00 5.10
C ALA A 76 7.21 4.77 6.31
N ALA A 77 7.75 4.06 7.30
CA ALA A 77 8.41 4.67 8.44
C ALA A 77 9.77 5.27 8.05
N ASP A 78 10.37 6.05 8.95
CA ASP A 78 11.74 6.53 8.79
C ASP A 78 12.73 5.37 8.56
N GLN A 79 13.53 5.49 7.50
CA GLN A 79 14.57 4.52 7.14
C GLN A 79 15.96 4.97 7.58
N GLY A 80 16.09 6.16 8.20
CA GLY A 80 17.36 6.78 8.58
C GLY A 80 18.18 7.31 7.39
N GLN A 81 17.62 7.24 6.18
CA GLN A 81 18.21 7.66 4.90
C GLN A 81 17.11 7.78 3.84
N THR A 82 17.46 8.30 2.66
CA THR A 82 16.60 8.25 1.47
C THR A 82 16.14 6.82 1.21
N ALA A 83 14.83 6.62 1.19
CA ALA A 83 14.22 5.33 0.93
C ALA A 83 14.03 5.13 -0.58
N THR A 84 14.26 3.89 -1.04
CA THR A 84 14.00 3.48 -2.43
C THR A 84 12.85 2.48 -2.46
N GLY A 85 11.87 2.73 -3.33
CA GLY A 85 10.74 1.84 -3.54
C GLY A 85 10.99 0.76 -4.56
N THR A 86 10.13 -0.25 -4.54
CA THR A 86 10.16 -1.37 -5.50
C THR A 86 9.95 -0.95 -6.96
N ALA A 87 9.40 0.24 -7.22
CA ALA A 87 9.25 0.84 -8.55
C ALA A 87 10.30 1.94 -8.83
N GLY A 88 11.31 2.07 -7.97
CA GLY A 88 12.40 3.04 -8.10
C GLY A 88 12.09 4.45 -7.60
N SER A 89 10.92 4.69 -6.98
CA SER A 89 10.64 6.00 -6.39
C SER A 89 11.56 6.25 -5.20
N LEU A 90 12.09 7.47 -5.11
CA LEU A 90 12.88 7.95 -3.97
C LEU A 90 11.96 8.72 -3.01
N SER A 91 12.18 8.60 -1.72
CA SER A 91 11.40 9.31 -0.69
C SER A 91 12.25 9.60 0.54
N GLU A 92 11.85 10.58 1.34
CA GLU A 92 12.45 10.89 2.65
C GLU A 92 11.39 10.70 3.75
N PRO A 93 11.13 9.45 4.19
CA PRO A 93 10.04 9.17 5.14
C PRO A 93 10.20 9.89 6.49
N GLY A 94 11.43 10.06 6.98
CA GLY A 94 11.72 10.82 8.19
C GLY A 94 11.28 12.30 8.12
N LEU A 95 11.17 12.85 6.90
CA LEU A 95 10.70 14.20 6.63
C LEU A 95 9.26 14.24 6.08
N LYS A 96 8.56 13.10 6.02
CA LYS A 96 7.22 12.96 5.43
C LYS A 96 7.15 13.41 3.96
N VAL A 97 8.19 13.09 3.17
CA VAL A 97 8.25 13.46 1.74
C VAL A 97 8.16 12.22 0.86
N TYR A 98 7.07 12.11 0.08
CA TYR A 98 6.81 11.01 -0.86
C TYR A 98 6.47 11.58 -2.25
N PRO A 99 7.49 11.95 -3.05
CA PRO A 99 7.33 12.70 -4.30
C PRO A 99 6.52 11.99 -5.39
N ALA A 100 6.42 10.65 -5.35
CA ALA A 100 5.70 9.88 -6.36
C ALA A 100 4.17 9.89 -6.18
N VAL A 101 3.66 10.29 -5.01
CA VAL A 101 2.23 10.55 -4.73
C VAL A 101 1.93 12.05 -4.62
N PRO A 102 2.93 12.88 -4.92
CA PRO A 102 3.26 14.13 -4.22
C PRO A 102 2.64 14.33 -2.81
N TYR A 103 3.10 13.56 -1.80
CA TYR A 103 2.85 13.90 -0.40
C TYR A 103 4.03 14.62 0.25
N SER A 104 3.68 15.52 1.17
CA SER A 104 4.55 16.35 2.01
C SER A 104 4.07 16.28 3.46
N GLY A 105 4.80 16.89 4.39
CA GLY A 105 4.40 16.94 5.80
C GLY A 105 3.00 17.53 6.08
N MET A 106 2.39 18.26 5.14
CA MET A 106 1.02 18.80 5.27
C MET A 106 -0.08 17.75 5.10
N ASP A 107 0.28 16.59 4.56
CA ASP A 107 -0.65 15.50 4.19
C ASP A 107 -0.74 14.42 5.27
N PHE A 108 -0.05 14.61 6.39
CA PHE A 108 0.02 13.69 7.52
C PHE A 108 -0.46 14.36 8.79
N HIS A 109 -0.95 13.58 9.74
CA HIS A 109 -1.20 14.07 11.08
C HIS A 109 0.10 14.54 11.75
N GLU A 110 -0.02 15.35 12.81
CA GLU A 110 1.12 15.71 13.65
C GLU A 110 1.79 14.46 14.21
N THR A 111 3.12 14.47 14.34
CA THR A 111 3.85 13.29 14.82
C THR A 111 3.56 13.05 16.31
N CYS A 112 2.98 11.90 16.59
CA CYS A 112 2.80 11.31 17.91
C CYS A 112 2.79 9.78 17.80
N ASP A 113 2.97 9.06 18.90
CA ASP A 113 2.90 7.59 18.95
C ASP A 113 1.61 7.12 19.65
N ILE A 114 1.19 5.89 19.35
CA ILE A 114 0.08 5.22 20.03
C ILE A 114 0.61 4.54 21.31
N TRP A 115 0.28 5.11 22.48
CA TRP A 115 0.61 4.53 23.78
C TRP A 115 -0.59 3.90 24.49
N ASP A 116 -1.79 4.45 24.27
CA ASP A 116 -3.06 3.93 24.81
C ASP A 116 -4.01 3.52 23.69
N TRP A 117 -4.21 2.21 23.55
CA TRP A 117 -5.13 1.62 22.57
C TRP A 117 -6.62 1.84 22.89
N ASN A 118 -6.93 2.38 24.07
CA ASN A 118 -8.29 2.82 24.42
C ASN A 118 -8.52 4.31 24.13
N ASP A 119 -7.47 5.07 23.83
CA ASP A 119 -7.59 6.47 23.40
C ASP A 119 -7.87 6.53 21.90
N ARG A 120 -9.12 6.82 21.55
CA ARG A 120 -9.57 6.94 20.15
C ARG A 120 -8.76 7.97 19.37
N TYR A 121 -8.33 9.06 19.99
CA TYR A 121 -7.57 10.08 19.29
C TYR A 121 -6.21 9.53 18.86
N GLN A 122 -5.48 8.89 19.78
CA GLN A 122 -4.19 8.28 19.47
C GLN A 122 -4.32 7.21 18.38
N VAL A 123 -5.27 6.29 18.54
CA VAL A 123 -5.48 5.17 17.60
C VAL A 123 -5.77 5.65 16.18
N GLN A 124 -6.36 6.84 16.01
CA GLN A 124 -6.80 7.34 14.69
C GLN A 124 -5.90 8.43 14.10
N ASN A 125 -5.04 9.08 14.89
CA ASN A 125 -4.29 10.27 14.44
C ASN A 125 -2.80 10.25 14.82
N CYS A 126 -2.29 9.16 15.41
CA CYS A 126 -0.88 9.00 15.74
C CYS A 126 -0.22 7.91 14.90
N GLU A 127 1.10 8.00 14.76
CA GLU A 127 1.92 7.08 13.99
C GLU A 127 1.91 5.68 14.61
N LEU A 128 1.38 4.70 13.87
CA LEU A 128 1.46 3.29 14.23
C LEU A 128 2.92 2.83 14.08
N VAL A 129 3.63 2.64 15.19
CA VAL A 129 5.04 2.20 15.24
C VAL A 129 5.98 3.00 14.31
N GLY A 130 5.75 4.32 14.22
CA GLY A 130 6.55 5.25 13.42
C GLY A 130 6.19 5.31 11.93
N LEU A 131 5.16 4.59 11.49
CA LEU A 131 4.60 4.69 10.14
C LEU A 131 3.91 6.04 9.98
N LYS A 132 4.21 6.76 8.88
CA LYS A 132 3.75 8.15 8.72
C LYS A 132 2.26 8.18 8.43
N ASP A 133 1.50 8.62 9.42
CA ASP A 133 0.03 8.55 9.46
C ASP A 133 -0.62 9.64 8.59
N LEU A 134 -1.31 9.23 7.53
CA LEU A 134 -1.93 10.14 6.57
C LEU A 134 -3.13 10.84 7.22
N ASP A 135 -3.30 12.14 6.94
CA ASP A 135 -4.47 12.90 7.40
C ASP A 135 -5.58 12.80 6.35
N GLN A 136 -6.47 11.81 6.49
CA GLN A 136 -7.59 11.61 5.56
C GLN A 136 -8.69 12.66 5.71
N SER A 137 -8.57 13.64 6.63
CA SER A 137 -9.47 14.82 6.63
C SER A 137 -9.13 15.77 5.47
N LYS A 138 -7.89 15.74 4.96
CA LYS A 138 -7.45 16.55 3.82
C LYS A 138 -8.10 16.06 2.53
N GLU A 139 -8.59 17.00 1.72
CA GLU A 139 -9.14 16.68 0.39
C GLU A 139 -8.08 16.06 -0.52
N TRP A 140 -6.88 16.64 -0.55
CA TRP A 140 -5.76 16.12 -1.34
C TRP A 140 -5.44 14.64 -1.05
N VAL A 141 -5.40 14.26 0.23
CA VAL A 141 -5.17 12.87 0.64
C VAL A 141 -6.30 11.97 0.17
N ARG A 142 -7.56 12.38 0.35
CA ARG A 142 -8.72 11.61 -0.12
C ARG A 142 -8.71 11.43 -1.63
N ASP A 143 -8.41 12.47 -2.40
CA ASP A 143 -8.36 12.38 -3.86
C ASP A 143 -7.32 11.38 -4.34
N ARG A 144 -6.12 11.40 -3.77
CA ARG A 144 -5.05 10.44 -4.13
C ARG A 144 -5.40 9.01 -3.73
N LEU A 145 -6.03 8.80 -2.58
CA LEU A 145 -6.48 7.48 -2.14
C LEU A 145 -7.61 6.95 -3.03
N VAL A 146 -8.59 7.78 -3.39
CA VAL A 146 -9.68 7.40 -4.28
C VAL A 146 -9.18 7.11 -5.69
N GLU A 147 -8.28 7.94 -6.24
CA GLU A 147 -7.65 7.70 -7.54
C GLU A 147 -6.92 6.35 -7.57
N PHE A 148 -6.22 5.98 -6.49
CA PHE A 148 -5.60 4.67 -6.37
C PHE A 148 -6.63 3.54 -6.34
N LEU A 149 -7.72 3.68 -5.57
CA LEU A 149 -8.77 2.66 -5.49
C LEU A 149 -9.54 2.51 -6.81
N ASP A 150 -9.84 3.61 -7.49
CA ASP A 150 -10.49 3.63 -8.79
C ASP A 150 -9.59 2.94 -9.84
N HIS A 151 -8.30 3.23 -9.83
CA HIS A 151 -7.33 2.56 -10.70
C HIS A 151 -7.25 1.05 -10.49
N LEU A 152 -7.51 0.54 -9.27
CA LEU A 152 -7.54 -0.90 -9.00
C LEU A 152 -8.80 -1.61 -9.50
N VAL A 153 -9.88 -0.88 -9.77
CA VAL A 153 -11.16 -1.45 -10.22
C VAL A 153 -11.43 -1.28 -11.72
N GLU A 154 -10.67 -0.43 -12.40
CA GLU A 154 -10.67 -0.26 -13.87
C GLU A 154 -10.06 -1.47 -14.61
#